data_AF-A0A932UV79-F1
#
_entry.id   AF-A0A932UV79-F1
#
_cell.length_a   1.000
_cell.length_b   1.000
_cell.length_c   1.000
_cell.angle_alpha   90.00
_cell.angle_beta   90.00
_cell.angle_gamma   90.00
#
_symmetry.space_group_name_H-M   'P 1'
#
loop_
_entity.id
_entity.type
_entity.pdbx_description
1 polymer ?
#
loop_
_entity_poly.entity_id
_entity_poly.type
_entity_poly.pdbx_seq_one_letter_code
_entity_poly.pdbx_strand_id
1 'polypeptide(L)'
;MAHSIPFDTHAYVKKLTAAGVPEPQAEVHAEALAELIDQELGTKRDLAELRLALQRDLAELRVATQRDIEELRVAVQREIEEAEGRMRHDVQTLELRLKHDLTLRFGGMLTAAVAIIAILVKLL
;
A
#
# COMPACT_ATOMS: atom_id res chain seq x y z
N MET A 1 -2.44 38.30 -2.12
CA MET A 1 -1.58 39.26 -2.85
C MET A 1 -0.14 38.84 -2.69
N ALA A 2 0.52 38.44 -3.78
CA ALA A 2 1.92 38.06 -3.74
C ALA A 2 2.77 39.32 -3.58
N HIS A 3 3.34 39.54 -2.39
CA HIS A 3 4.47 40.46 -2.25
C HIS A 3 5.70 39.79 -2.85
N SER A 4 5.94 40.00 -4.14
CA SER A 4 7.31 40.12 -4.64
C SER A 4 7.88 41.38 -3.98
N ILE A 5 9.16 41.39 -3.62
CA ILE A 5 9.82 42.66 -3.31
C ILE A 5 9.86 43.38 -4.67
N PRO A 6 9.14 44.50 -4.86
CA PRO A 6 9.16 45.17 -6.14
C PRO A 6 10.60 45.63 -6.40
N PHE A 7 11.15 45.22 -7.54
CA PHE A 7 12.44 45.73 -7.99
C PHE A 7 12.24 47.17 -8.47
N ASP A 8 12.72 48.12 -7.66
CA ASP A 8 12.63 49.55 -8.00
C ASP A 8 13.76 49.90 -8.98
N THR A 9 13.45 49.80 -10.27
CA THR A 9 14.34 50.12 -11.38
C THR A 9 14.93 51.53 -11.24
N HIS A 10 14.14 52.52 -10.83
CA HIS A 10 14.59 53.91 -10.71
C HIS A 10 15.53 54.11 -9.52
N ALA A 11 15.26 53.50 -8.36
CA ALA A 11 16.19 53.51 -7.24
C ALA A 11 17.51 52.79 -7.58
N TYR A 12 17.46 51.74 -8.41
CA TYR A 12 18.64 51.02 -8.89
C TYR A 12 19.47 51.86 -9.87
N VAL A 13 18.83 52.52 -10.85
CA VAL A 13 19.49 53.48 -11.77
C VAL A 13 20.21 54.57 -10.97
N LYS A 14 19.53 55.19 -9.99
CA LYS A 14 20.16 56.22 -9.14
C LYS A 14 21.40 55.73 -8.40
N LYS A 15 21.39 54.49 -7.90
CA LYS A 15 22.56 53.89 -7.24
C LYS A 15 23.72 53.70 -8.22
N LEU A 16 23.45 53.22 -9.43
CA LEU A 16 24.47 53.04 -10.47
C LEU A 16 25.06 54.38 -10.91
N THR A 17 24.22 55.40 -11.13
CA THR A 17 24.69 56.75 -11.50
C THR A 17 25.49 57.40 -10.38
N ALA A 18 25.07 57.25 -9.12
CA ALA A 18 25.85 57.72 -7.97
C ALA A 18 27.21 57.00 -7.81
N ALA A 19 27.32 55.77 -8.32
CA ALA A 19 28.57 55.01 -8.38
C ALA A 19 29.43 55.33 -9.62
N GLY A 20 29.01 56.28 -10.47
CA GLY A 20 29.77 56.73 -11.64
C GLY A 20 29.43 56.02 -12.96
N VAL A 21 28.39 55.19 -12.99
CA VAL A 21 27.89 54.59 -14.23
C VAL A 21 27.10 55.65 -15.03
N PRO A 22 27.40 55.87 -16.32
CA PRO A 22 26.61 56.75 -17.19
C PRO A 22 25.12 56.38 -17.18
N GLU A 23 24.25 57.38 -17.12
CA GLU A 23 22.79 57.19 -17.02
C GLU A 23 22.22 56.24 -18.10
N PRO A 24 22.57 56.34 -19.40
CA PRO A 24 22.08 55.38 -20.39
C PRO A 24 22.52 53.93 -20.14
N GLN A 25 23.68 53.73 -19.53
CA GLN A 25 24.17 52.39 -19.18
C GLN A 25 23.48 51.87 -17.91
N ALA A 26 23.22 52.75 -16.95
CA ALA A 26 22.49 52.42 -15.72
C ALA A 26 21.04 52.00 -16.02
N GLU A 27 20.38 52.66 -16.97
CA GLU A 27 19.03 52.28 -17.45
C GLU A 27 19.03 50.87 -18.06
N VAL A 28 19.95 50.59 -18.99
CA VAL A 28 20.06 49.26 -19.62
C VAL A 28 20.32 48.16 -18.58
N HIS A 29 21.16 48.42 -17.57
CA HIS A 29 21.40 47.48 -16.48
C HIS A 29 20.14 47.20 -15.67
N ALA A 30 19.36 48.25 -15.37
CA ALA A 30 18.15 48.15 -14.58
C ALA A 30 17.04 47.42 -15.35
N GLU A 31 16.93 47.68 -16.65
CA GLU A 31 15.99 47.00 -17.55
C GLU A 31 16.32 45.51 -17.70
N ALA A 32 17.58 45.18 -17.98
CA ALA A 32 18.01 43.78 -18.11
C ALA A 32 17.81 42.98 -16.80
N LEU A 33 18.05 43.60 -15.64
CA LEU A 33 17.84 42.95 -14.35
C LEU A 33 16.35 42.78 -14.01
N ALA A 34 15.51 43.76 -14.37
CA ALA A 34 14.06 43.65 -14.23
C ALA A 34 13.49 42.51 -15.10
N GLU A 35 13.94 42.42 -16.35
CA GLU A 35 13.54 41.34 -17.26
C GLU A 35 13.91 39.95 -16.72
N LEU A 36 15.12 39.81 -16.15
CA LEU A 36 15.59 38.55 -15.58
C LEU A 36 14.79 38.13 -14.33
N ILE A 37 14.45 39.11 -13.48
CA ILE A 37 13.61 38.91 -12.29
C ILE A 37 12.19 38.46 -12.67
N ASP A 38 11.64 39.00 -13.76
CA ASP A 38 10.30 38.67 -14.24
C ASP A 38 10.25 37.32 -14.98
N GLN A 39 11.34 36.86 -15.60
CA GLN A 39 11.37 35.62 -16.39
C GLN A 39 11.79 34.37 -15.61
N GLU A 40 12.59 34.47 -14.54
CA GLU A 40 13.24 33.29 -13.92
C GLU A 40 12.78 32.95 -12.49
N LEU A 41 11.85 33.71 -11.90
CA LEU A 41 11.43 33.47 -10.52
C LEU A 41 10.17 32.60 -10.43
N GLY A 42 10.33 31.39 -9.87
CA GLY A 42 9.21 30.59 -9.39
C GLY A 42 8.36 31.41 -8.42
N THR A 43 7.10 31.64 -8.77
CA THR A 43 6.23 32.55 -8.04
C THR A 43 5.61 31.86 -6.82
N LYS A 44 5.12 32.66 -5.87
CA LYS A 44 4.30 32.14 -4.75
C LYS A 44 3.06 31.39 -5.24
N ARG A 45 2.56 31.71 -6.44
CA ARG A 45 1.45 31.00 -7.08
C ARG A 45 1.89 29.60 -7.51
N ASP A 46 3.05 29.47 -8.15
CA ASP A 46 3.58 28.16 -8.57
C ASP A 46 3.84 27.24 -7.36
N LEU A 47 4.34 27.81 -6.25
CA LEU A 47 4.46 27.07 -4.99
C LEU A 47 3.12 26.65 -4.39
N ALA A 48 2.09 27.49 -4.50
CA ALA A 48 0.75 27.16 -4.02
C ALA A 48 0.10 26.06 -4.90
N GLU A 49 0.29 26.12 -6.21
CA GLU A 49 -0.15 25.09 -7.15
C GLU A 49 0.54 23.77 -6.89
N LEU A 50 1.87 23.78 -6.72
CA LEU A 50 2.64 22.59 -6.35
C LEU A 50 2.17 22.01 -5.00
N ARG A 51 1.91 22.87 -4.00
CA ARG A 51 1.40 22.43 -2.70
C ARG A 51 0.03 21.76 -2.82
N LEU A 52 -0.87 22.30 -3.63
CA LEU A 52 -2.18 21.71 -3.87
C LEU A 52 -2.07 20.37 -4.61
N ALA A 53 -1.19 20.28 -5.61
CA ALA A 53 -0.92 19.03 -6.31
C ALA A 53 -0.38 17.96 -5.34
N LEU A 54 0.62 18.28 -4.53
CA LEU A 54 1.17 17.35 -3.54
C LEU A 54 0.14 16.94 -2.47
N GLN A 55 -0.74 17.85 -2.04
CA GLN A 55 -1.82 17.51 -1.11
C GLN A 55 -2.80 16.53 -1.72
N ARG A 56 -3.13 16.69 -3.01
CA ARG A 56 -3.97 15.77 -3.75
C ARG A 56 -3.31 14.41 -3.89
N ASP A 57 -2.05 14.36 -4.33
CA ASP A 57 -1.31 13.11 -4.51
C ASP A 57 -1.19 12.33 -3.20
N LEU A 58 -0.94 13.03 -2.08
CA LEU A 58 -0.92 12.41 -0.75
C LEU A 58 -2.29 11.87 -0.33
N ALA A 59 -3.38 12.56 -0.66
CA ALA A 59 -4.73 12.08 -0.38
C ALA A 59 -5.08 10.84 -1.22
N GLU A 60 -4.73 10.85 -2.50
CA GLU A 60 -4.92 9.70 -3.40
C GLU A 60 -4.11 8.49 -2.92
N LEU A 61 -2.83 8.68 -2.58
CA LEU A 61 -1.98 7.63 -2.05
C LEU A 61 -2.53 7.06 -0.73
N ARG A 62 -3.03 7.91 0.16
CA ARG A 62 -3.63 7.47 1.42
C ARG A 62 -4.84 6.57 1.20
N VAL A 63 -5.71 6.93 0.26
CA VAL A 63 -6.89 6.13 -0.08
C VAL A 63 -6.50 4.80 -0.72
N ALA A 64 -5.52 4.81 -1.64
CA ALA A 64 -5.01 3.59 -2.25
C ALA A 64 -4.45 2.63 -1.19
N THR A 65 -3.57 3.11 -0.29
CA THR A 65 -3.00 2.27 0.76
C THR A 65 -4.06 1.73 1.72
N GLN A 66 -5.07 2.53 2.08
CA GLN A 66 -6.18 2.06 2.91
C GLN A 66 -6.97 0.94 2.24
N ARG A 67 -7.21 1.07 0.93
CA ARG A 67 -7.89 0.05 0.14
C ARG A 67 -7.06 -1.25 0.08
N ASP A 68 -5.78 -1.14 -0.22
CA ASP A 68 -4.88 -2.29 -0.31
C ASP A 68 -4.82 -3.05 1.03
N ILE A 69 -4.79 -2.33 2.15
CA ILE A 69 -4.82 -2.95 3.49
C ILE A 69 -6.13 -3.72 3.72
N GLU A 70 -7.27 -3.15 3.34
CA GLU A 70 -8.56 -3.84 3.51
C GLU A 70 -8.68 -5.06 2.58
N GLU A 71 -8.21 -4.94 1.33
CA GLU A 71 -8.17 -6.06 0.39
C GLU A 71 -7.27 -7.20 0.92
N LEU A 72 -6.09 -6.88 1.44
CA LEU A 72 -5.21 -7.87 2.08
C LEU A 72 -5.85 -8.49 3.32
N ARG A 73 -6.53 -7.69 4.15
CA ARG A 73 -7.21 -8.19 5.35
C ARG A 73 -8.28 -9.22 4.99
N VAL A 74 -9.11 -8.92 3.98
CA VAL A 74 -10.14 -9.84 3.50
C VAL A 74 -9.53 -11.09 2.89
N ALA A 75 -8.46 -10.96 2.10
CA ALA A 75 -7.76 -12.11 1.51
C ALA A 75 -7.21 -13.06 2.58
N VAL A 76 -6.51 -12.51 3.59
CA VAL A 76 -5.96 -13.31 4.70
C VAL A 76 -7.06 -13.98 5.52
N GLN A 77 -8.15 -13.27 5.80
CA GLN A 77 -9.27 -13.87 6.54
C GLN A 77 -9.86 -15.06 5.77
N ARG A 78 -10.05 -14.91 4.46
CA ARG A 78 -10.54 -15.99 3.61
C ARG A 78 -9.58 -17.18 3.58
N GLU A 79 -8.27 -16.95 3.47
CA GLU A 79 -7.28 -18.03 3.48
C GLU A 79 -7.29 -18.81 4.79
N ILE A 80 -7.49 -18.13 5.92
CA ILE A 80 -7.64 -18.76 7.24
C ILE A 80 -8.92 -19.62 7.28
N GLU A 81 -10.06 -19.08 6.86
CA GLU A 81 -11.33 -19.83 6.82
C GLU A 81 -11.23 -21.08 5.92
N GLU A 82 -10.59 -20.95 4.76
CA GLU A 82 -10.33 -22.07 3.85
C GLU A 82 -9.38 -23.11 4.48
N ALA A 83 -8.33 -22.67 5.17
CA ALA A 83 -7.39 -23.55 5.86
C ALA A 83 -8.06 -24.31 7.02
N GLU A 84 -8.88 -23.64 7.83
CA GLU A 84 -9.67 -24.26 8.88
C GLU A 84 -10.67 -25.27 8.32
N GLY A 85 -11.33 -24.92 7.20
CA GLY A 85 -12.25 -25.81 6.49
C GLY A 85 -11.56 -27.09 6.01
N ARG A 86 -10.38 -26.97 5.38
CA ARG A 86 -9.56 -28.13 4.98
C ARG A 86 -9.20 -29.02 6.17
N MET A 87 -8.73 -28.41 7.26
CA MET A 87 -8.33 -29.17 8.45
C MET A 87 -9.51 -29.91 9.10
N ARG A 88 -10.69 -29.28 9.19
CA ARG A 88 -11.91 -29.95 9.69
C ARG A 88 -12.30 -31.14 8.81
N HIS A 89 -12.25 -30.97 7.49
CA HIS A 89 -12.55 -32.05 6.56
C HIS A 89 -11.56 -33.22 6.67
N ASP A 90 -10.26 -32.92 6.81
CA ASP A 90 -9.23 -33.94 6.96
C ASP A 90 -9.40 -34.74 8.26
N VAL A 91 -9.71 -34.05 9.38
CA VAL A 91 -10.03 -34.70 10.66
C VAL A 91 -11.23 -35.63 10.52
N GLN A 92 -12.33 -35.17 9.91
CA GLN A 92 -13.52 -36.01 9.67
C GLN A 92 -13.20 -37.23 8.79
N THR A 93 -12.39 -37.03 7.76
CA THR A 93 -11.95 -38.12 6.88
C THR A 93 -11.13 -39.16 7.64
N LEU A 94 -10.21 -38.72 8.50
CA LEU A 94 -9.41 -39.60 9.36
C LEU A 94 -10.29 -40.37 10.36
N GLU A 95 -11.24 -39.69 11.00
CA GLU A 95 -12.18 -40.33 11.93
C GLU A 95 -13.01 -41.42 11.24
N LEU A 96 -13.52 -41.15 10.03
CA LEU A 96 -14.30 -42.12 9.26
C LEU A 96 -13.45 -43.34 8.87
N ARG A 97 -12.22 -43.11 8.40
CA ARG A 97 -11.28 -44.19 8.06
C ARG A 97 -10.95 -45.04 9.29
N LEU A 98 -10.66 -44.41 10.43
CA LEU A 98 -10.38 -45.12 11.68
C LEU A 98 -11.58 -45.95 12.13
N LYS A 99 -12.79 -45.38 12.15
CA LYS A 99 -14.01 -46.12 12.50
C LYS A 99 -14.20 -47.32 11.59
N HIS A 100 -14.09 -47.13 10.28
CA HIS A 100 -14.28 -48.20 9.31
C HIS A 100 -13.23 -49.32 9.45
N ASP A 101 -11.95 -48.98 9.58
CA ASP A 101 -10.86 -49.95 9.74
C ASP A 101 -11.00 -50.74 11.04
N LEU A 102 -11.35 -50.07 12.15
CA LEU A 102 -11.63 -50.75 13.42
C LEU A 102 -12.85 -51.67 13.30
N THR A 103 -13.96 -51.21 12.73
CA THR A 103 -15.17 -52.03 12.55
C THR A 103 -14.88 -53.27 11.71
N LEU A 104 -14.13 -53.15 10.62
CA LEU A 104 -13.80 -54.27 9.75
C LEU A 104 -12.89 -55.28 10.45
N ARG A 105 -11.82 -54.82 11.10
CA ARG A 105 -10.87 -55.69 11.82
C ARG A 105 -11.52 -56.40 13.01
N PHE A 106 -12.28 -55.68 13.84
CA PHE A 106 -12.97 -56.28 14.98
C PHE A 106 -14.08 -57.23 14.55
N GLY A 107 -14.86 -56.88 13.52
CA GLY A 107 -15.88 -57.78 12.97
C GLY A 107 -15.27 -59.09 12.42
N GLY A 108 -14.15 -58.99 11.70
CA GLY A 108 -13.40 -60.14 11.21
C GLY A 108 -12.84 -61.02 12.35
N MET A 109 -12.26 -60.43 13.39
CA MET A 109 -11.76 -61.19 14.54
C MET A 109 -12.88 -61.88 15.31
N LEU A 110 -14.03 -61.22 15.53
CA LEU A 110 -15.16 -61.82 16.24
C LEU A 110 -15.76 -62.99 15.47
N THR A 111 -15.95 -62.86 14.16
CA THR A 111 -16.46 -63.95 13.32
C THR A 111 -15.50 -65.14 13.30
N ALA A 112 -14.19 -64.89 13.19
CA ALA A 112 -13.18 -65.94 13.28
C ALA A 112 -13.18 -66.63 14.65
N ALA A 113 -13.25 -65.87 15.75
CA ALA A 113 -13.29 -66.41 17.10
C ALA A 113 -14.54 -67.28 17.33
N VAL A 114 -15.71 -66.83 16.88
CA VAL A 114 -16.96 -67.60 16.98
C VAL A 114 -16.88 -68.88 16.14
N ALA A 115 -16.33 -68.83 14.93
CA ALA A 115 -16.15 -70.01 14.08
C ALA A 115 -15.24 -71.06 14.75
N ILE A 116 -14.13 -70.62 15.37
CA ILE A 116 -13.24 -71.50 16.13
C ILE A 116 -13.98 -72.17 17.30
N ILE A 117 -14.73 -71.40 18.09
CA ILE A 117 -15.51 -71.93 19.22
C ILE A 117 -16.54 -72.96 18.75
N ALA A 118 -17.27 -72.69 17.66
CA ALA A 118 -18.28 -73.60 17.13
C ALA A 118 -17.67 -74.95 16.68
N ILE A 119 -16.49 -74.93 16.06
CA ILE A 119 -15.76 -76.14 15.67
C ILE A 119 -15.35 -76.95 16.91
N LEU A 120 -14.82 -76.28 17.94
CA LEU A 120 -14.41 -76.93 19.19
C LEU A 120 -15.59 -77.59 19.92
N VAL A 121 -16.75 -76.92 19.99
CA VAL A 121 -17.97 -77.48 20.61
C VAL A 121 -18.48 -78.71 19.87
N LYS A 122 -18.35 -78.76 18.54
CA LYS A 122 -18.78 -79.92 17.75
C LYS A 122 -17.86 -81.15 17.88
N LEU A 123 -16.61 -80.94 18.33
CA LEU A 123 -15.60 -81.98 18.52
C LEU A 123 -15.63 -82.63 19.91
N LEU A 124 -16.28 -81.99 20.89
CA LEU A 124 -16.42 -82.46 22.27
C LEU A 124 -17.72 -83.25 22.45
#